data_AF-A0A7W7QZS8-F1
#
_entry.id   AF-A0A7W7QZS8-F1
#
_cell.length_a   1.000
_cell.length_b   1.000
_cell.length_c   1.000
_cell.angle_alpha   90.00
_cell.angle_beta   90.00
_cell.angle_gamma   90.00
#
_symmetry.space_group_name_H-M   'P 1'
#
loop_
_entity.id
_entity.type
_entity.pdbx_description
1 polymer ?
#
loop_
_entity_poly.entity_id
_entity_poly.type
_entity_poly.pdbx_seq_one_letter_code
_entity_poly.pdbx_strand_id
1 'polypeptide(L)'
;MSYMDMQRKSVGSGGERGMSKPWFQKLAQGLVLSAPKPAELEAVARALGKPIRLIKEAAASQWLEWESFELSGYDDDMRHIIVRAAAMAPRERRRLRAMIDAAVQADADEPAAS
;
A
#
# COMPACT_ATOMS: atom_id res chain seq x y z
N MET A 1 19.90 12.35 4.84
CA MET A 1 20.56 11.16 4.27
C MET A 1 21.18 11.53 2.94
N SER A 2 22.44 11.17 2.66
CA SER A 2 23.10 11.52 1.40
C SER A 2 22.85 10.46 0.32
N TYR A 3 22.97 10.82 -0.97
CA TYR A 3 22.89 9.83 -2.07
C TYR A 3 24.03 8.81 -2.06
N MET A 4 25.19 9.17 -1.50
CA MET A 4 26.29 8.22 -1.26
C MET A 4 25.90 7.18 -0.20
N ASP A 5 25.22 7.60 0.86
CA ASP A 5 24.69 6.68 1.86
C ASP A 5 23.62 5.76 1.28
N MET A 6 22.75 6.30 0.42
CA MET A 6 21.73 5.51 -0.26
C MET A 6 22.35 4.44 -1.15
N GLN A 7 23.38 4.78 -1.95
CA GLN A 7 24.13 3.81 -2.73
C GLN A 7 24.67 2.68 -1.85
N ARG A 8 25.36 3.03 -0.75
CA ARG A 8 25.93 2.04 0.17
C ARG A 8 24.86 1.13 0.79
N LYS A 9 23.76 1.70 1.27
CA LYS A 9 22.67 0.97 1.92
C LYS A 9 21.81 0.17 0.96
N SER A 10 21.82 0.50 -0.33
CA SER A 10 21.02 -0.19 -1.34
C SER A 10 21.53 -1.58 -1.70
N VAL A 11 22.75 -1.94 -1.30
CA VAL A 11 23.32 -3.28 -1.48
C VAL A 11 22.78 -4.20 -0.39
N GLY A 12 22.41 -5.42 -0.76
CA GLY A 12 21.74 -6.36 0.14
C GLY A 12 22.75 -7.24 0.85
N SER A 13 22.34 -7.84 1.96
CA SER A 13 23.21 -8.68 2.77
C SER A 13 23.60 -9.99 2.08
N GLY A 14 22.88 -10.40 1.03
CA GLY A 14 23.16 -11.59 0.21
C GLY A 14 23.99 -11.30 -1.05
N GLY A 15 24.51 -10.08 -1.22
CA GLY A 15 25.25 -9.68 -2.42
C GLY A 15 24.37 -9.13 -3.54
N GLU A 16 23.11 -8.82 -3.25
CA GLU A 16 22.18 -8.24 -4.22
C GLU A 16 22.67 -6.86 -4.69
N ARG A 17 22.64 -6.66 -6.01
CA ARG A 17 23.07 -5.41 -6.64
C ARG A 17 22.27 -4.23 -6.12
N GLY A 18 22.97 -3.18 -5.69
CA GLY A 18 22.41 -1.89 -5.32
C GLY A 18 22.32 -0.92 -6.50
N MET A 19 21.85 0.30 -6.23
CA MET A 19 21.78 1.39 -7.21
C MET A 19 22.91 2.40 -7.00
N SER A 20 23.34 3.03 -8.09
CA SER A 20 24.40 4.02 -8.05
C SER A 20 23.89 5.36 -7.51
N LYS A 21 24.78 6.19 -6.97
CA LYS A 21 24.47 7.57 -6.55
C LYS A 21 23.78 8.38 -7.66
N PRO A 22 24.25 8.40 -8.94
CA PRO A 22 23.55 9.12 -10.00
C PRO A 22 22.13 8.61 -10.26
N TRP A 23 21.88 7.31 -10.08
CA TRP A 23 20.54 6.77 -10.24
C TRP A 23 19.59 7.28 -9.16
N PHE A 24 20.02 7.31 -7.89
CA PHE A 24 19.21 7.89 -6.81
C PHE A 24 18.98 9.39 -6.98
N GLN A 25 19.95 10.13 -7.51
CA GLN A 25 19.77 11.54 -7.86
C GLN A 25 18.68 11.72 -8.93
N LYS A 26 18.71 10.90 -9.99
CA LYS A 26 17.68 10.93 -11.03
C LYS A 26 16.30 10.57 -10.48
N LEU A 27 16.21 9.55 -9.62
CA LEU A 27 14.95 9.15 -9.00
C LEU A 27 14.35 10.31 -8.17
N ALA A 28 15.17 10.95 -7.33
CA ALA A 28 14.74 12.07 -6.49
C ALA A 28 14.34 13.31 -7.30
N GLN A 29 14.90 13.50 -8.49
CA GLN A 29 14.56 14.59 -9.41
C GLN A 29 13.39 14.25 -10.35
N GLY A 30 12.78 13.06 -10.22
CA GLY A 30 11.71 12.63 -11.13
C GLY A 30 12.18 12.36 -12.56
N LEU A 31 13.49 12.19 -12.78
CA LEU A 31 14.09 11.94 -14.10
C LEU A 31 14.12 10.45 -14.48
N VAL A 32 13.52 9.58 -13.66
CA VAL A 32 13.32 8.17 -13.97
C VAL A 32 11.98 8.03 -14.71
N LEU A 33 12.07 8.02 -16.04
CA LEU A 33 10.92 8.10 -16.95
C LEU A 33 10.09 6.82 -17.05
N SER A 34 10.59 5.71 -16.50
CA SER A 34 9.90 4.42 -16.53
C SER A 34 9.83 3.86 -15.12
N ALA A 35 8.75 3.14 -14.82
CA ALA A 35 8.56 2.52 -13.52
C ALA A 35 9.79 1.66 -13.16
N PRO A 36 10.38 1.83 -11.96
CA PRO A 36 11.51 1.02 -11.53
C PRO A 36 11.14 -0.47 -11.47
N LYS A 37 12.09 -1.33 -11.85
CA LYS A 37 11.94 -2.79 -11.79
C LYS A 37 11.86 -3.27 -10.33
N PRO A 38 11.33 -4.47 -10.06
CA PRO A 38 11.22 -5.01 -8.69
C PRO A 38 12.55 -4.97 -7.90
N ALA A 39 13.67 -5.36 -8.51
CA ALA A 39 14.97 -5.32 -7.87
C ALA A 39 15.45 -3.88 -7.53
N GLU A 40 15.06 -2.89 -8.34
CA GLU A 40 15.37 -1.48 -8.09
C GLU A 40 14.52 -0.94 -6.94
N LEU A 41 13.25 -1.33 -6.83
CA LEU A 41 12.38 -1.00 -5.70
C LEU A 41 12.89 -1.64 -4.39
N GLU A 42 13.41 -2.86 -4.43
CA GLU A 42 14.08 -3.49 -3.28
C GLU A 42 15.36 -2.75 -2.88
N ALA A 43 16.14 -2.26 -3.85
CA ALA A 43 17.30 -1.44 -3.59
C ALA A 43 16.92 -0.10 -2.95
N VAL A 44 15.81 0.52 -3.38
CA VAL A 44 15.23 1.72 -2.76
C VAL A 44 14.76 1.44 -1.32
N ALA A 45 14.04 0.33 -1.10
CA ALA A 45 13.57 -0.07 0.23
C ALA A 45 14.73 -0.21 1.22
N ARG A 46 15.80 -0.91 0.81
CA ARG A 46 17.04 -1.05 1.60
C ARG A 46 17.72 0.31 1.83
N ALA A 47 17.86 1.13 0.78
CA ALA A 47 18.49 2.44 0.87
C ALA A 47 17.78 3.38 1.86
N LEU A 48 16.44 3.35 1.86
CA LEU A 48 15.59 4.18 2.72
C LEU A 48 15.35 3.55 4.10
N GLY A 49 15.67 2.28 4.30
CA GLY A 49 15.32 1.53 5.51
C GLY A 49 13.81 1.44 5.71
N LYS A 50 13.04 1.31 4.62
CA LYS A 50 11.58 1.26 4.64
C LYS A 50 11.08 -0.11 4.18
N PRO A 51 9.90 -0.56 4.66
CA PRO A 51 9.31 -1.80 4.18
C PRO A 51 9.11 -1.78 2.66
N ILE A 52 9.46 -2.88 1.98
CA ILE A 52 9.31 -3.01 0.52
C ILE A 52 7.87 -2.77 0.05
N ARG A 53 6.88 -3.12 0.89
CA ARG A 53 5.47 -2.87 0.62
C ARG A 53 5.19 -1.38 0.40
N LEU A 54 5.65 -0.52 1.30
CA LEU A 54 5.46 0.94 1.22
C LEU A 54 6.13 1.53 -0.03
N ILE A 55 7.31 1.02 -0.42
CA ILE A 55 7.98 1.46 -1.64
C ILE A 55 7.19 1.04 -2.89
N LYS A 56 6.65 -0.18 -2.92
CA LYS A 56 5.82 -0.65 -4.04
C LYS A 56 4.52 0.13 -4.17
N GLU A 57 3.87 0.44 -3.06
CA GLU A 57 2.66 1.27 -3.03
C GLU A 57 2.96 2.69 -3.55
N ALA A 58 4.04 3.32 -3.07
CA ALA A 58 4.47 4.63 -3.57
C ALA A 58 4.79 4.61 -5.08
N ALA A 59 5.48 3.56 -5.56
CA ALA A 59 5.78 3.42 -6.98
C ALA A 59 4.52 3.15 -7.82
N ALA A 60 3.57 2.37 -7.31
CA ALA A 60 2.29 2.14 -7.97
C ALA A 60 1.49 3.44 -8.10
N SER A 61 1.42 4.24 -7.02
CA SER A 61 0.76 5.54 -7.05
C SER A 61 1.43 6.50 -8.04
N GLN A 62 2.76 6.62 -8.02
CA GLN A 62 3.49 7.59 -8.84
C GLN A 62 3.52 7.23 -10.34
N TRP A 63 3.69 5.96 -10.72
CA TRP A 63 3.87 5.57 -12.13
C TRP A 63 2.63 4.94 -12.77
N LEU A 64 1.68 4.45 -11.98
CA LEU A 64 0.48 3.78 -12.49
C LEU A 64 -0.81 4.50 -12.10
N GLU A 65 -0.70 5.65 -11.42
CA GLU A 65 -1.84 6.38 -10.83
C GLU A 65 -2.73 5.47 -9.97
N TRP A 66 -2.14 4.42 -9.41
CA TRP A 66 -2.90 3.46 -8.61
C TRP A 66 -3.09 4.02 -7.20
N GLU A 67 -4.33 4.41 -6.87
CA GLU A 67 -4.74 4.65 -5.50
C GLU A 67 -4.88 3.32 -4.76
N SER A 68 -3.95 3.02 -3.85
CA SER A 68 -4.19 2.00 -2.83
C SER A 68 -5.15 2.58 -1.79
N PHE A 69 -6.34 2.01 -1.65
CA PHE A 69 -7.17 2.27 -0.47
C PHE A 69 -6.43 1.69 0.75
N GLU A 70 -5.72 2.55 1.49
CA GLU A 70 -5.05 2.15 2.72
C GLU A 70 -6.10 1.71 3.73
N LEU A 71 -6.10 0.41 4.07
CA LEU A 71 -6.95 -0.15 5.13
C LEU A 71 -6.34 0.03 6.53
N SER A 72 -5.19 0.69 6.63
CA SER A 72 -4.39 0.89 7.86
C SER A 72 -5.11 1.71 8.93
N GLY A 73 -6.08 2.56 8.55
CA GLY A 73 -6.91 3.34 9.47
C GLY A 73 -8.09 2.58 10.08
N TYR A 74 -8.34 1.34 9.64
CA TYR A 74 -9.40 0.49 10.18
C TYR A 74 -8.85 -0.50 11.22
N ASP A 75 -9.66 -0.81 12.23
CA ASP A 75 -9.37 -1.92 13.15
C ASP A 75 -9.35 -3.28 12.42
N ASP A 76 -8.89 -4.32 13.11
CA ASP A 76 -8.68 -5.65 12.52
C ASP A 76 -9.99 -6.24 11.96
N ASP A 77 -11.14 -5.99 12.60
CA ASP A 77 -12.43 -6.52 12.19
C ASP A 77 -12.93 -5.81 10.93
N MET A 78 -12.85 -4.48 10.89
CA MET A 78 -13.24 -3.70 9.73
C MET A 78 -12.32 -4.00 8.53
N ARG A 79 -11.03 -4.22 8.76
CA ARG A 79 -10.11 -4.72 7.71
C ARG A 79 -10.54 -6.08 7.18
N HIS A 80 -10.90 -7.01 8.07
CA HIS A 80 -11.37 -8.33 7.65
C HIS A 80 -12.64 -8.23 6.79
N ILE A 81 -13.61 -7.41 7.21
CA ILE A 81 -14.87 -7.19 6.49
C ILE A 81 -14.59 -6.63 5.10
N ILE A 82 -13.75 -5.60 4.98
CA ILE A 82 -13.43 -4.96 3.69
C ILE A 82 -12.75 -5.94 2.74
N VAL A 83 -11.77 -6.72 3.22
CA VAL A 83 -11.09 -7.74 2.40
C VAL A 83 -12.09 -8.79 1.88
N ARG A 84 -12.99 -9.27 2.73
CA ARG A 84 -14.01 -10.26 2.34
C ARG A 84 -15.02 -9.66 1.36
N ALA A 85 -15.48 -8.45 1.58
CA ALA A 85 -16.43 -7.76 0.71
C ALA A 85 -15.81 -7.48 -0.68
N ALA A 86 -14.53 -7.10 -0.74
CA ALA A 86 -13.83 -6.85 -1.99
C ALA A 86 -13.78 -8.09 -2.90
N ALA A 87 -13.64 -9.28 -2.31
CA ALA A 87 -13.59 -10.57 -3.02
C ALA A 87 -14.96 -11.08 -3.51
N MET A 88 -16.07 -10.48 -3.06
CA MET A 88 -17.43 -10.93 -3.41
C MET A 88 -17.86 -10.49 -4.82
N ALA A 89 -18.73 -11.28 -5.44
CA ALA A 89 -19.37 -10.90 -6.69
C ALA A 89 -20.31 -9.68 -6.49
N PRO A 90 -20.58 -8.85 -7.52
CA PRO A 90 -21.41 -7.65 -7.37
C PRO A 90 -22.79 -7.89 -6.77
N ARG A 91 -23.43 -9.03 -7.08
CA ARG A 91 -24.73 -9.41 -6.52
C ARG A 91 -24.65 -9.70 -5.02
N GLU A 92 -23.56 -10.31 -4.57
CA GLU A 92 -23.33 -10.66 -3.17
C GLU A 92 -23.00 -9.40 -2.36
N ARG A 93 -22.20 -8.49 -2.90
CA ARG A 93 -21.96 -7.17 -2.28
C ARG A 93 -23.26 -6.38 -2.06
N ARG A 94 -24.19 -6.40 -3.02
CA ARG A 94 -25.51 -5.76 -2.85
C ARG A 94 -26.33 -6.41 -1.73
N ARG A 95 -26.25 -7.73 -1.56
CA ARG A 95 -26.90 -8.43 -0.46
C ARG A 95 -26.27 -8.07 0.88
N LEU A 96 -24.94 -8.03 0.96
CA LEU A 96 -24.20 -7.61 2.15
C LEU A 96 -24.60 -6.21 2.59
N ARG A 97 -24.67 -5.26 1.65
CA ARG A 97 -25.17 -3.91 1.94
C ARG A 97 -26.57 -3.93 2.54
N ALA A 98 -27.52 -4.65 1.92
CA ALA A 98 -28.88 -4.72 2.43
C ALA A 98 -28.97 -5.33 3.84
N MET A 99 -28.10 -6.30 4.18
CA MET A 99 -28.03 -6.86 5.53
C MET A 99 -27.51 -5.84 6.55
N ILE A 100 -26.47 -5.07 6.20
CA ILE A 100 -25.93 -4.02 7.07
C ILE A 100 -26.99 -2.93 7.30
N ASP A 101 -27.64 -2.47 6.23
CA ASP A 101 -28.69 -1.45 6.30
C ASP A 101 -29.85 -1.92 7.21
N ALA A 102 -30.25 -3.21 7.12
CA ALA A 102 -31.29 -3.79 7.97
C ALA A 102 -30.86 -3.92 9.44
N ALA A 103 -29.61 -4.29 9.71
CA ALA A 103 -29.08 -4.36 11.08
C ALA A 103 -29.05 -2.98 11.75
N VAL A 104 -28.58 -1.95 11.02
CA VAL A 104 -28.57 -0.56 11.50
C VAL A 104 -29.98 -0.08 11.81
N GLN A 105 -30.96 -0.43 10.96
CA GLN A 105 -32.36 -0.07 11.20
C GLN A 105 -32.93 -0.77 12.44
N ALA A 106 -32.61 -2.05 12.64
CA ALA A 106 -33.06 -2.80 13.81
C ALA A 106 -32.49 -2.21 15.12
N ASP A 107 -31.21 -1.84 15.14
CA ASP A 107 -30.57 -1.19 16.30
C ASP A 107 -31.18 0.19 16.60
N ALA A 108 -31.65 0.90 15.57
CA ALA A 108 -32.33 2.19 15.72
C ALA A 108 -33.78 2.04 16.24
N ASP A 109 -34.43 0.92 15.94
CA ASP A 109 -35.83 0.64 16.31
C ASP A 109 -35.95 -0.05 17.68
N GLU A 110 -34.85 -0.50 18.30
CA GLU A 110 -34.84 -0.93 19.71
C GLU A 110 -34.97 0.29 20.64
N PRO A 111 -36.08 0.46 21.39
CA PRO A 111 -36.18 1.53 22.35
C PRO A 111 -35.15 1.28 23.46
N ALA A 112 -34.42 2.32 23.86
CA ALA A 112 -33.48 2.28 24.98
C ALA A 112 -34.18 1.67 26.20
N ALA A 113 -33.86 0.40 26.49
CA ALA A 113 -34.36 -0.29 27.66
C ALA A 113 -33.93 0.52 28.87
N SER A 114 -34.93 1.01 29.61
CA SER A 114 -34.79 1.80 30.83
C SER A 114 -34.16 1.00 31.96
#